data_AF-A0A834N1Y5-F1
#
_entry.id   AF-A0A834N1Y5-F1
#
_cell.length_a   1.000
_cell.length_b   1.000
_cell.length_c   1.000
_cell.angle_alpha   90.00
_cell.angle_beta   90.00
_cell.angle_gamma   90.00
#
_symmetry.space_group_name_H-M   'P 1'
#
loop_
_entity.id
_entity.type
_entity.pdbx_description
1 polymer ?
#
loop_
_entity_poly.entity_id
_entity_poly.type
_entity_poly.pdbx_seq_one_letter_code
_entity_poly.pdbx_strand_id
1 'polypeptide(L)'
;MSDERWTTRDKINQYRGVLKLYARDKKIRASELTKLKQRVFKNLKSLQTDVREYRDIVTQIVTGNKIRLIPILQRYDNFHLAFGQLDSDELHNRIYQNSELYHRKLDKLRYEKEKLAKKFFDLQLEKCLLMEEENKEVQTDCFVQRLVAYLQRSTSKENGVKSIGVTYLTIINILKNDAIYFDALLKAIKDDKKDQCKVIVKTTIMGQLVAENVDDLKQKYKLMTTDVLKNMKERERTLIITRERVADLWEYAKSLVRIESDTMFARKSIGNDENVQLENQLKRLEEICDILKENVLVRSYNELFPRLEEQMRQKTRLINQFNYNIKERDDLLSKKEEALAVLENLEHTMVATTTQYRIDKKVMLEEIEIQKKRIIEYKDQRRSHGELSIKIIATLQNMLLMLICIKQLKGVLKVTPKKQAKLVTAEEFEVDETIEPVLEKIDTDVVTLLAEVTQLMGILLGMSNFEFDKEKNERARQLYQTYIADYISNLKFEKDVLEPALIVEHEIVDPNVLTRSDVKNQSRKVVEANLKLD
;
A
#
# COMPACT_ATOMS: atom_id res chain seq x y z
N MET A 1 25.03 -33.52 -68.84
CA MET A 1 25.90 -33.20 -67.67
C MET A 1 27.31 -33.71 -67.92
N SER A 2 28.04 -33.11 -68.85
CA SER A 2 29.41 -33.52 -69.17
C SER A 2 30.30 -32.29 -69.24
N ASP A 3 30.44 -31.60 -68.10
CA ASP A 3 31.45 -30.56 -67.96
C ASP A 3 32.78 -31.28 -67.67
N GLU A 4 33.72 -31.24 -68.62
CA GLU A 4 35.03 -31.93 -68.58
C GLU A 4 35.97 -31.38 -67.49
N ARG A 5 35.61 -30.25 -66.87
CA ARG A 5 36.38 -29.61 -65.80
C ARG A 5 36.25 -30.32 -64.45
N TRP A 6 35.26 -31.20 -64.29
CA TRP A 6 35.00 -31.87 -63.02
C TRP A 6 35.58 -33.27 -63.03
N THR A 7 36.67 -33.46 -62.30
CA THR A 7 37.23 -34.80 -62.11
C THR A 7 36.20 -35.72 -61.44
N THR A 8 36.21 -37.00 -61.80
CA THR A 8 35.34 -38.03 -61.20
C THR A 8 35.45 -38.06 -59.67
N ARG A 9 36.61 -37.69 -59.13
CA ARG A 9 36.87 -37.56 -57.69
C ARG A 9 36.06 -36.43 -57.04
N ASP A 10 35.91 -35.28 -57.70
CA ASP A 10 35.11 -34.15 -57.21
C ASP A 10 33.62 -34.47 -57.21
N LYS A 11 33.13 -35.15 -58.25
CA LYS A 11 31.74 -35.64 -58.29
C LYS A 11 31.47 -36.60 -57.12
N ILE A 12 32.37 -37.56 -56.87
CA ILE A 12 32.25 -38.48 -55.73
C ILE A 12 32.26 -37.73 -54.39
N ASN A 13 33.11 -36.71 -54.23
CA ASN A 13 33.16 -35.90 -53.03
C ASN A 13 31.88 -35.09 -52.81
N GLN A 14 31.30 -34.52 -53.88
CA GLN A 14 30.01 -33.84 -53.79
C GLN A 14 28.87 -34.80 -53.46
N TYR A 15 28.78 -35.97 -54.09
CA TYR A 15 27.77 -36.98 -53.73
C TYR A 15 27.93 -37.46 -52.28
N ARG A 16 29.16 -37.63 -51.78
CA ARG A 16 29.42 -37.91 -50.36
C ARG A 16 28.99 -36.75 -49.46
N GLY A 17 29.18 -35.50 -49.89
CA GLY A 17 28.68 -34.31 -49.20
C GLY A 17 27.16 -34.29 -49.10
N VAL A 18 26.46 -34.54 -50.22
CA VAL A 18 25.00 -34.64 -50.28
C VAL A 18 24.48 -35.78 -49.41
N LEU A 19 25.14 -36.96 -49.43
CA LEU A 19 24.78 -38.08 -48.55
C LEU A 19 24.96 -37.75 -47.07
N LYS A 20 26.02 -37.02 -46.70
CA LYS A 20 26.24 -36.56 -45.32
C LYS A 20 25.17 -35.54 -44.89
N LEU A 21 24.81 -34.61 -45.77
CA LEU A 21 23.72 -33.65 -45.52
C LEU A 21 22.38 -34.37 -45.36
N TYR A 22 22.06 -35.31 -46.25
CA TYR A 22 20.83 -36.11 -46.15
C TYR A 22 20.78 -36.94 -44.86
N ALA A 23 21.91 -37.54 -44.45
CA ALA A 23 22.00 -38.26 -43.18
C ALA A 23 21.81 -37.32 -41.96
N ARG A 24 22.33 -36.09 -42.03
CA ARG A 24 22.13 -35.07 -40.99
C ARG A 24 20.67 -34.61 -40.94
N ASP A 25 20.05 -34.31 -42.08
CA ASP A 25 18.64 -33.92 -42.17
C ASP A 25 17.72 -35.03 -41.68
N LYS A 26 18.02 -36.29 -42.00
CA LYS A 26 17.26 -37.44 -41.49
C LYS A 26 17.33 -37.52 -39.96
N LYS A 27 18.50 -37.25 -39.35
CA LYS A 27 18.65 -37.18 -37.89
C LYS A 27 17.89 -36.00 -37.29
N ILE A 28 17.93 -34.83 -37.92
CA ILE A 28 17.18 -33.64 -37.47
C ILE A 28 15.67 -33.92 -37.52
N ARG A 29 15.16 -34.41 -38.64
CA ARG A 29 13.73 -34.78 -38.77
C ARG A 29 13.30 -35.84 -37.76
N ALA A 30 14.13 -36.85 -37.50
CA ALA A 30 13.84 -37.83 -36.46
C ALA A 30 13.74 -37.17 -35.07
N SER A 31 14.64 -36.24 -34.75
CA SER A 31 14.61 -35.50 -33.48
C SER A 31 13.41 -34.54 -33.37
N GLU A 32 12.96 -33.96 -34.47
CA GLU A 32 11.76 -33.12 -34.51
C GLU A 32 10.49 -33.95 -34.34
N LEU A 33 10.42 -35.12 -34.98
CA LEU A 33 9.32 -36.07 -34.81
C LEU A 33 9.19 -36.57 -33.37
N THR A 34 10.30 -36.86 -32.68
CA THR A 34 10.24 -37.26 -31.26
C THR A 34 9.78 -36.12 -30.37
N LYS A 35 10.25 -34.88 -30.60
CA LYS A 35 9.77 -33.68 -29.89
C LYS A 35 8.28 -33.43 -30.13
N LEU A 36 7.81 -33.59 -31.37
CA LEU A 36 6.40 -33.42 -31.73
C LEU A 36 5.54 -34.50 -31.06
N LYS A 37 5.97 -35.77 -31.08
CA LYS A 37 5.28 -36.87 -30.38
C LYS A 37 5.17 -36.60 -28.88
N GLN A 38 6.23 -36.11 -28.24
CA GLN A 38 6.20 -35.73 -26.82
C GLN A 38 5.24 -34.57 -26.54
N ARG A 39 5.20 -33.56 -27.42
CA ARG A 39 4.27 -32.43 -27.30
C ARG A 39 2.82 -32.89 -27.43
N VAL A 40 2.53 -33.68 -28.46
CA VAL A 40 1.18 -34.25 -28.68
C VAL A 40 0.77 -35.12 -27.49
N PHE A 41 1.66 -35.95 -26.96
CA PHE A 41 1.36 -36.78 -25.78
C PHE A 41 1.05 -35.94 -24.54
N LYS A 42 1.78 -34.84 -24.29
CA LYS A 42 1.48 -33.91 -23.19
C LYS A 42 0.11 -33.26 -23.37
N ASN A 43 -0.19 -32.80 -24.58
CA ASN A 43 -1.49 -32.19 -24.90
C ASN A 43 -2.64 -33.19 -24.77
N LEU A 44 -2.42 -34.46 -25.13
CA LEU A 44 -3.43 -35.51 -24.98
C LEU A 44 -3.68 -35.81 -23.49
N LYS A 45 -2.61 -35.84 -22.67
CA LYS A 45 -2.74 -35.98 -21.22
C LYS A 45 -3.48 -34.82 -20.58
N SER A 46 -3.20 -33.57 -20.96
CA SER A 46 -3.94 -32.41 -20.45
C SER A 46 -5.39 -32.45 -20.89
N LEU A 47 -5.67 -32.79 -22.16
CA LEU A 47 -7.05 -32.93 -22.61
C LEU A 47 -7.79 -34.05 -21.86
N GLN A 48 -7.12 -35.15 -21.52
CA GLN A 48 -7.71 -36.23 -20.73
C GLN A 48 -7.96 -35.84 -19.26
N THR A 49 -7.16 -34.94 -18.69
CA THR A 49 -7.46 -34.36 -17.36
C THR A 49 -8.66 -33.42 -17.46
N ASP A 50 -8.67 -32.54 -18.46
CA ASP A 50 -9.75 -31.58 -18.66
C ASP A 50 -11.09 -32.29 -18.89
N VAL A 51 -11.12 -33.33 -19.74
CA VAL A 51 -12.33 -34.13 -19.97
C VAL A 51 -12.82 -34.84 -18.71
N ARG A 52 -11.92 -35.25 -17.81
CA ARG A 52 -12.31 -35.83 -16.52
C ARG A 52 -12.89 -34.76 -15.60
N GLU A 53 -12.24 -33.62 -15.49
CA GLU A 53 -12.73 -32.49 -14.68
C GLU A 53 -14.11 -32.01 -15.17
N TYR A 54 -14.29 -31.85 -16.48
CA TYR A 54 -15.59 -31.47 -17.04
C TYR A 54 -16.66 -32.54 -16.82
N ARG A 55 -16.32 -33.84 -16.91
CA ARG A 55 -17.25 -34.92 -16.56
C ARG A 55 -17.64 -34.85 -15.08
N ASP A 56 -16.68 -34.62 -14.19
CA ASP A 56 -16.95 -34.49 -12.76
C ASP A 56 -17.88 -33.28 -12.50
N ILE A 57 -17.64 -32.13 -13.12
CA ILE A 57 -18.52 -30.96 -13.04
C ILE A 57 -19.93 -31.27 -13.55
N VAL A 58 -20.05 -31.91 -14.71
CA VAL A 58 -21.35 -32.28 -15.29
C VAL A 58 -22.08 -33.26 -14.38
N THR A 59 -21.39 -34.27 -13.83
CA THR A 59 -22.02 -35.19 -12.87
C THR A 59 -22.50 -34.46 -11.62
N GLN A 60 -21.74 -33.50 -11.10
CA GLN A 60 -22.15 -32.67 -9.95
C GLN A 60 -23.39 -31.82 -10.24
N ILE A 61 -23.49 -31.26 -11.46
CA ILE A 61 -24.67 -30.49 -11.87
C ILE A 61 -25.89 -31.41 -11.99
N VAL A 62 -25.73 -32.59 -12.61
CA VAL A 62 -26.81 -33.56 -12.82
C VAL A 62 -27.31 -34.17 -11.51
N THR A 63 -26.42 -34.48 -10.55
CA THR A 63 -26.82 -35.06 -9.25
C THR A 63 -27.26 -34.01 -8.21
N GLY A 64 -27.22 -32.73 -8.56
CA GLY A 64 -27.37 -31.62 -7.61
C GLY A 64 -26.16 -31.47 -6.68
N ASN A 65 -25.98 -30.28 -6.11
CA ASN A 65 -24.84 -29.90 -5.26
C ASN A 65 -24.83 -30.59 -3.87
N LYS A 66 -24.82 -31.93 -3.83
CA LYS A 66 -24.73 -32.72 -2.59
C LYS A 66 -23.48 -32.36 -1.77
N ILE A 67 -22.35 -32.09 -2.45
CA ILE A 67 -21.07 -31.78 -1.81
C ILE A 67 -21.12 -30.47 -1.01
N ARG A 68 -21.92 -29.47 -1.40
CA ARG A 68 -22.08 -28.22 -0.62
C ARG A 68 -23.10 -28.35 0.50
N LEU A 69 -24.11 -29.18 0.31
CA LEU A 69 -25.18 -29.40 1.29
C LEU A 69 -24.74 -30.30 2.44
N ILE A 70 -23.93 -31.34 2.18
CA ILE A 70 -23.45 -32.27 3.20
C ILE A 70 -22.70 -31.57 4.35
N PRO A 71 -21.73 -30.66 4.11
CA PRO A 71 -21.07 -29.91 5.18
C PRO A 71 -22.01 -29.02 5.99
N ILE A 72 -23.06 -28.49 5.36
CA ILE A 72 -24.06 -27.65 6.04
C ILE A 72 -24.95 -28.53 6.94
N LEU A 73 -25.35 -29.71 6.45
CA LEU A 73 -26.14 -30.69 7.20
C LEU A 73 -25.33 -31.35 8.32
N GLN A 74 -24.02 -31.59 8.12
CA GLN A 74 -23.11 -32.13 9.13
C GLN A 74 -22.95 -31.24 10.37
N ARG A 75 -23.24 -29.94 10.28
CA ARG A 75 -23.25 -29.05 11.46
C ARG A 75 -24.40 -29.35 12.42
N TYR A 76 -25.39 -30.10 11.98
CA TYR A 76 -26.59 -30.44 12.73
C TYR A 76 -26.83 -31.95 12.66
N ASP A 77 -26.32 -32.70 13.63
CA ASP A 77 -26.35 -34.18 13.65
C ASP A 77 -27.74 -34.77 13.34
N ASN A 78 -28.79 -34.16 13.90
CA ASN A 78 -30.18 -34.58 13.67
C ASN A 78 -30.63 -34.39 12.21
N PHE A 79 -30.18 -33.33 11.55
CA PHE A 79 -30.48 -33.08 10.14
C PHE A 79 -29.62 -33.97 9.24
N HIS A 80 -28.36 -34.23 9.58
CA HIS A 80 -27.54 -35.17 8.83
C HIS A 80 -28.12 -36.59 8.84
N LEU A 81 -28.57 -37.08 10.00
CA LEU A 81 -29.21 -38.39 10.12
C LEU A 81 -30.54 -38.48 9.36
N ALA A 82 -31.36 -37.42 9.43
CA ALA A 82 -32.67 -37.41 8.78
C ALA A 82 -32.60 -37.16 7.27
N PHE A 83 -31.56 -36.48 6.79
CA PHE A 83 -31.52 -35.91 5.44
C PHE A 83 -30.27 -36.23 4.60
N GLY A 84 -29.25 -36.87 5.17
CA GLY A 84 -27.96 -37.09 4.50
C GLY A 84 -27.99 -38.00 3.27
N GLN A 85 -29.06 -38.76 3.06
CA GLN A 85 -29.19 -39.71 1.94
C GLN A 85 -30.17 -39.26 0.84
N LEU A 86 -30.88 -38.15 1.04
CA LEU A 86 -31.93 -37.69 0.11
C LEU A 86 -31.37 -36.84 -1.03
N ASP A 87 -32.06 -36.86 -2.18
CA ASP A 87 -31.73 -36.01 -3.32
C ASP A 87 -32.07 -34.53 -3.04
N SER A 88 -31.41 -33.61 -3.75
CA SER A 88 -31.47 -32.16 -3.45
C SER A 88 -32.90 -31.61 -3.47
N ASP A 89 -33.74 -32.08 -4.38
CA ASP A 89 -35.13 -31.62 -4.52
C ASP A 89 -36.03 -32.23 -3.43
N GLU A 90 -35.79 -33.49 -3.07
CA GLU A 90 -36.49 -34.16 -1.97
C GLU A 90 -36.11 -33.58 -0.61
N LEU A 91 -34.85 -33.20 -0.43
CA LEU A 91 -34.33 -32.50 0.72
C LEU A 91 -35.07 -31.18 0.94
N HIS A 92 -35.17 -30.35 -0.11
CA HIS A 92 -35.87 -29.07 -0.04
C HIS A 92 -37.33 -29.25 0.39
N ASN A 93 -38.04 -30.19 -0.25
CA ASN A 93 -39.44 -30.46 0.04
C ASN A 93 -39.65 -30.93 1.49
N ARG A 94 -38.80 -31.83 2.00
CA ARG A 94 -38.92 -32.29 3.39
C ARG A 94 -38.53 -31.25 4.42
N ILE A 95 -37.52 -30.42 4.15
CA ILE A 95 -37.17 -29.29 5.04
C ILE A 95 -38.34 -28.31 5.12
N TYR A 96 -38.95 -27.98 3.97
CA TYR A 96 -40.10 -27.09 3.91
C TYR A 96 -41.29 -27.65 4.70
N GLN A 97 -41.62 -28.94 4.50
CA GLN A 97 -42.67 -29.61 5.27
C GLN A 97 -42.40 -29.62 6.78
N ASN A 98 -41.15 -29.87 7.19
CA ASN A 98 -40.80 -29.81 8.61
C ASN A 98 -40.90 -28.40 9.18
N SER A 99 -40.49 -27.38 8.42
CA SER A 99 -40.63 -25.98 8.84
C SER A 99 -42.10 -25.61 9.06
N GLU A 100 -42.97 -26.02 8.13
CA GLU A 100 -44.43 -25.86 8.26
C GLU A 100 -44.98 -26.53 9.52
N LEU A 101 -44.53 -27.75 9.83
CA LEU A 101 -44.93 -28.44 11.05
C LEU A 101 -44.43 -27.72 12.32
N TYR A 102 -43.21 -27.19 12.31
CA TYR A 102 -42.68 -26.41 13.43
C TYR A 102 -43.43 -25.09 13.61
N HIS A 103 -43.77 -24.39 12.52
CA HIS A 103 -44.57 -23.17 12.58
C HIS A 103 -45.96 -23.44 13.18
N ARG A 104 -46.65 -24.49 12.73
CA ARG A 104 -47.95 -24.88 13.31
C ARG A 104 -47.86 -25.25 14.79
N LYS A 105 -46.81 -25.97 15.20
CA LYS A 105 -46.56 -26.26 16.62
C LYS A 105 -46.30 -25.00 17.43
N LEU A 106 -45.53 -24.07 16.88
CA LEU A 106 -45.21 -22.80 17.52
C LEU A 106 -46.47 -21.93 17.68
N ASP A 107 -47.32 -21.86 16.66
CA ASP A 107 -48.59 -21.14 16.72
C ASP A 107 -49.54 -21.75 17.75
N LYS A 108 -49.60 -23.09 17.84
CA LYS A 108 -50.34 -23.78 18.90
C LYS A 108 -49.83 -23.39 20.30
N LEU A 109 -48.51 -23.38 20.50
CA LEU A 109 -47.90 -22.97 21.77
C LEU A 109 -48.14 -21.50 22.10
N ARG A 110 -48.12 -20.61 21.10
CA ARG A 110 -48.45 -19.18 21.27
C ARG A 110 -49.90 -19.02 21.73
N TYR A 111 -50.82 -19.73 21.08
CA TYR A 111 -52.23 -19.72 21.45
C TYR A 111 -52.45 -20.27 22.87
N GLU A 112 -51.81 -21.39 23.22
CA GLU A 112 -51.88 -21.96 24.57
C GLU A 112 -51.32 -20.99 25.62
N LYS A 113 -50.20 -20.33 25.33
CA LYS A 113 -49.61 -19.29 26.18
C LYS A 113 -50.57 -18.11 26.38
N GLU A 114 -51.19 -17.62 25.30
CA GLU A 114 -52.15 -16.51 25.38
C GLU A 114 -53.39 -16.89 26.19
N LYS A 115 -53.88 -18.13 26.02
CA LYS A 115 -54.99 -18.68 26.81
C LYS A 115 -54.64 -18.79 28.29
N LEU A 116 -53.44 -19.27 28.60
CA LEU A 116 -52.91 -19.34 29.98
C LEU A 116 -52.71 -17.95 30.58
N ALA A 117 -52.24 -16.97 29.79
CA ALA A 117 -52.09 -15.59 30.23
C ALA A 117 -53.46 -14.97 30.57
N LYS A 118 -54.48 -15.18 29.73
CA LYS A 118 -55.86 -14.75 30.02
C LYS A 118 -56.38 -15.36 31.31
N LYS A 119 -56.24 -16.68 31.47
CA LYS A 119 -56.61 -17.37 32.73
C LYS A 119 -55.86 -16.83 33.94
N PHE A 120 -54.57 -16.51 33.79
CA PHE A 120 -53.77 -15.93 34.86
C PHE A 120 -54.27 -14.53 35.23
N PHE A 121 -54.60 -13.69 34.24
CA PHE A 121 -55.21 -12.39 34.49
C PHE A 121 -56.57 -12.49 35.16
N ASP A 122 -57.42 -13.42 34.73
CA ASP A 122 -58.74 -13.66 35.34
C ASP A 122 -58.59 -14.10 36.81
N LEU A 123 -57.68 -15.03 37.10
CA LEU A 123 -57.39 -15.47 38.47
C LEU A 123 -56.74 -14.36 39.31
N GLN A 124 -55.95 -13.47 38.71
CA GLN A 124 -55.35 -12.34 39.40
C GLN A 124 -56.40 -11.27 39.73
N LEU A 125 -57.36 -11.04 38.83
CA LEU A 125 -58.53 -10.20 39.09
C LEU A 125 -59.41 -10.78 40.19
N GLU A 126 -59.71 -12.08 40.12
CA GLU A 126 -60.46 -12.80 41.17
C GLU A 126 -59.74 -12.72 42.53
N LYS A 127 -58.42 -12.89 42.54
CA LYS A 127 -57.60 -12.68 43.74
C LYS A 127 -57.70 -11.24 44.24
N CYS A 128 -57.63 -10.23 43.36
CA CYS A 128 -57.76 -8.82 43.77
C CYS A 128 -59.13 -8.53 44.38
N LEU A 129 -60.22 -9.06 43.80
CA LEU A 129 -61.58 -8.92 44.33
C LEU A 129 -61.71 -9.60 45.71
N LEU A 130 -61.17 -10.80 45.87
CA LEU A 130 -61.17 -11.51 47.16
C LEU A 130 -60.29 -10.82 48.23
N MET A 131 -59.21 -10.15 47.81
CA MET A 131 -58.35 -9.35 48.69
C MET A 131 -58.98 -8.00 49.07
N GLU A 132 -59.87 -7.43 48.25
CA GLU A 132 -60.68 -6.25 48.60
C GLU A 132 -61.76 -6.59 49.65
N GLU A 133 -62.30 -7.82 49.63
CA GLU A 133 -63.24 -8.32 50.66
C GLU A 133 -62.54 -8.60 52.00
N GLU A 134 -61.30 -9.08 51.97
CA GLU A 134 -60.47 -9.25 53.17
C GLU A 134 -59.55 -8.04 53.39
N ASN A 135 -60.11 -6.94 53.94
CA ASN A 135 -59.30 -5.87 54.52
C ASN A 135 -58.39 -6.42 55.64
N LYS A 136 -57.20 -6.86 55.25
CA LYS A 136 -56.05 -7.03 56.14
C LYS A 136 -54.86 -6.36 55.44
N GLU A 137 -54.44 -5.23 56.00
CA GLU A 137 -53.11 -4.68 55.78
C GLU A 137 -52.07 -5.76 56.16
N VAL A 138 -51.54 -6.48 55.17
CA VAL A 138 -50.53 -7.51 55.40
C VAL A 138 -49.33 -7.22 54.51
N GLN A 139 -48.28 -6.62 55.10
CA GLN A 139 -46.85 -6.91 54.86
C GLN A 139 -46.38 -7.25 53.42
N THR A 140 -47.00 -6.71 52.38
CA THR A 140 -46.62 -7.02 50.98
C THR A 140 -45.37 -6.28 50.53
N ASP A 141 -45.01 -5.16 51.18
CA ASP A 141 -43.91 -4.30 50.73
C ASP A 141 -42.55 -4.99 50.80
N CYS A 142 -42.27 -5.80 51.83
CA CYS A 142 -40.96 -6.46 51.96
C CYS A 142 -40.77 -7.59 50.92
N PHE A 143 -41.82 -8.38 50.64
CA PHE A 143 -41.74 -9.45 49.64
C PHE A 143 -41.65 -8.87 48.22
N VAL A 144 -42.43 -7.83 47.92
CA VAL A 144 -42.39 -7.13 46.63
C VAL A 144 -41.04 -6.45 46.43
N GLN A 145 -40.50 -5.76 47.44
CA GLN A 145 -39.15 -5.16 47.36
C GLN A 145 -38.06 -6.22 47.15
N ARG A 146 -38.16 -7.38 47.82
CA ARG A 146 -37.22 -8.49 47.62
C ARG A 146 -37.29 -9.04 46.19
N LEU A 147 -38.49 -9.18 45.65
CA LEU A 147 -38.71 -9.68 44.30
C LEU A 147 -38.23 -8.69 43.24
N VAL A 148 -38.44 -7.38 43.47
CA VAL A 148 -37.88 -6.30 42.64
C VAL A 148 -36.36 -6.31 42.69
N ALA A 149 -35.73 -6.47 43.87
CA ALA A 149 -34.28 -6.57 43.99
C ALA A 149 -33.72 -7.82 43.27
N TYR A 150 -34.43 -8.95 43.34
CA TYR A 150 -34.07 -10.16 42.57
C TYR A 150 -34.18 -9.95 41.06
N LEU A 151 -35.25 -9.29 40.59
CA LEU A 151 -35.42 -8.93 39.18
C LEU A 151 -34.32 -7.99 38.72
N GLN A 152 -34.03 -6.92 39.47
CA GLN A 152 -32.95 -5.97 39.17
C GLN A 152 -31.57 -6.63 39.14
N ARG A 153 -31.32 -7.58 40.06
CA ARG A 153 -30.08 -8.37 40.05
C ARG A 153 -30.01 -9.28 38.83
N SER A 154 -31.11 -9.88 38.42
CA SER A 154 -31.18 -10.74 37.23
C SER A 154 -30.98 -9.93 35.95
N THR A 155 -31.63 -8.78 35.81
CA THR A 155 -31.48 -7.90 34.64
C THR A 155 -30.07 -7.31 34.57
N SER A 156 -29.46 -6.95 35.70
CA SER A 156 -28.06 -6.51 35.74
C SER A 156 -27.10 -7.61 35.27
N LYS A 157 -27.34 -8.87 35.68
CA LYS A 157 -26.58 -10.03 35.19
C LYS A 157 -26.78 -10.24 33.69
N GLU A 158 -28.01 -10.18 33.21
CA GLU A 158 -28.33 -10.33 31.79
C GLU A 158 -27.66 -9.23 30.94
N ASN A 159 -27.70 -7.98 31.40
CA ASN A 159 -27.02 -6.86 30.74
C ASN A 159 -25.50 -7.01 30.77
N GLY A 160 -24.94 -7.52 31.87
CA GLY A 160 -23.52 -7.88 31.96
C GLY A 160 -23.13 -8.95 30.94
N VAL A 161 -23.93 -10.01 30.82
CA VAL A 161 -23.72 -11.07 29.83
C VAL A 161 -23.86 -10.54 28.40
N LYS A 162 -24.83 -9.65 28.12
CA LYS A 162 -24.97 -9.01 26.80
C LYS A 162 -23.75 -8.16 26.46
N SER A 163 -23.23 -7.38 27.41
CA SER A 163 -22.02 -6.58 27.21
C SER A 163 -20.80 -7.45 26.90
N ILE A 164 -20.60 -8.54 27.67
CA ILE A 164 -19.56 -9.54 27.40
C ILE A 164 -19.74 -10.20 26.02
N GLY A 165 -20.98 -10.51 25.64
CA GLY A 165 -21.29 -11.06 24.33
C GLY A 165 -20.88 -10.12 23.20
N VAL A 166 -21.17 -8.82 23.33
CA VAL A 166 -20.77 -7.80 22.37
C VAL A 166 -19.25 -7.69 22.28
N THR A 167 -18.52 -7.69 23.40
CA THR A 167 -17.05 -7.60 23.37
C THR A 167 -16.40 -8.83 22.74
N TYR A 168 -16.91 -10.05 22.98
CA TYR A 168 -16.40 -11.22 22.26
C TYR A 168 -16.68 -11.14 20.75
N LEU A 169 -17.82 -10.59 20.36
CA LEU A 169 -18.18 -10.40 18.96
C LEU A 169 -17.24 -9.40 18.26
N THR A 170 -16.87 -8.31 18.95
CA THR A 170 -15.88 -7.36 18.42
C THR A 170 -14.50 -7.99 18.32
N ILE A 171 -14.05 -8.76 19.33
CA ILE A 171 -12.78 -9.50 19.29
C ILE A 171 -12.76 -10.48 18.11
N ILE A 172 -13.82 -11.26 17.91
CA ILE A 172 -13.93 -12.19 16.78
C ILE A 172 -13.85 -11.45 15.44
N ASN A 173 -14.50 -10.28 15.32
CA ASN A 173 -14.45 -9.49 14.10
C ASN A 173 -13.04 -8.94 13.84
N ILE A 174 -12.32 -8.49 14.87
CA ILE A 174 -10.91 -8.08 14.74
C ILE A 174 -10.07 -9.26 14.27
N LEU A 175 -10.19 -10.43 14.91
CA LEU A 175 -9.44 -11.63 14.53
C LEU A 175 -9.72 -12.10 13.09
N LYS A 176 -10.97 -11.95 12.62
CA LYS A 176 -11.33 -12.23 11.22
C LYS A 176 -10.65 -11.25 10.26
N ASN A 177 -10.63 -9.97 10.60
CA ASN A 177 -9.96 -8.95 9.79
C ASN A 177 -8.45 -9.22 9.74
N ASP A 178 -7.84 -9.53 10.89
CA ASP A 178 -6.42 -9.90 10.98
C ASP A 178 -6.09 -11.13 10.14
N ALA A 179 -6.94 -12.16 10.17
CA ALA A 179 -6.76 -13.34 9.32
C ALA A 179 -6.74 -12.98 7.82
N ILE A 180 -7.62 -12.09 7.37
CA ILE A 180 -7.64 -11.60 5.99
C ILE A 180 -6.35 -10.84 5.65
N TYR A 181 -5.87 -9.99 6.56
CA TYR A 181 -4.60 -9.27 6.38
C TYR A 181 -3.41 -10.23 6.30
N PHE A 182 -3.33 -11.23 7.17
CA PHE A 182 -2.26 -12.22 7.15
C PHE A 182 -2.30 -13.08 5.88
N ASP A 183 -3.47 -13.47 5.39
CA ASP A 183 -3.59 -14.19 4.13
C ASP A 183 -3.11 -13.35 2.94
N ALA A 184 -3.45 -12.06 2.92
CA ALA A 184 -2.96 -11.13 1.90
C ALA A 184 -1.44 -10.98 1.94
N LEU A 185 -0.86 -10.83 3.14
CA LEU A 185 0.60 -10.78 3.35
C LEU A 185 1.28 -12.07 2.91
N LEU A 186 0.74 -13.24 3.28
CA LEU A 186 1.29 -14.53 2.88
C LEU A 186 1.24 -14.73 1.37
N LYS A 187 0.18 -14.24 0.70
CA LYS A 187 0.09 -14.27 -0.77
C LYS A 187 1.14 -13.36 -1.41
N ALA A 188 1.30 -12.13 -0.91
CA ALA A 188 2.30 -11.19 -1.39
C ALA A 188 3.73 -11.76 -1.24
N ILE A 189 4.05 -12.37 -0.10
CA ILE A 189 5.36 -13.01 0.14
C ILE A 189 5.58 -14.20 -0.82
N LYS A 190 4.54 -15.01 -1.09
CA LYS A 190 4.64 -16.11 -2.05
C LYS A 190 4.92 -15.63 -3.48
N ASP A 191 4.32 -14.51 -3.88
CA ASP A 191 4.52 -13.95 -5.21
C ASP A 191 5.90 -13.27 -5.31
N ASP A 192 6.32 -12.53 -4.29
CA ASP A 192 7.68 -11.96 -4.21
C ASP A 192 8.75 -13.06 -4.27
N LYS A 193 8.57 -14.19 -3.55
CA LYS A 193 9.46 -15.35 -3.66
C LYS A 193 9.60 -15.84 -5.11
N LYS A 194 8.51 -15.91 -5.88
CA LYS A 194 8.58 -16.35 -7.28
C LYS A 194 9.36 -15.35 -8.14
N ASP A 195 9.16 -14.06 -7.91
CA ASP A 195 9.84 -13.02 -8.66
C ASP A 195 11.34 -12.95 -8.32
N GLN A 196 11.69 -13.05 -7.04
CA GLN A 196 13.08 -13.23 -6.61
C GLN A 196 13.72 -14.47 -7.26
N CYS A 197 13.03 -15.62 -7.31
CA CYS A 197 13.54 -16.81 -8.00
C CYS A 197 13.77 -16.55 -9.50
N LYS A 198 12.85 -15.85 -10.19
CA LYS A 198 13.04 -15.49 -11.62
C LYS A 198 14.26 -14.59 -11.81
N VAL A 199 14.45 -13.61 -10.93
CA VAL A 199 15.60 -12.70 -10.98
C VAL A 199 16.90 -13.47 -10.76
N ILE A 200 16.97 -14.33 -9.73
CA ILE A 200 18.15 -15.16 -9.47
C ILE A 200 18.50 -16.00 -10.70
N VAL A 201 17.52 -16.70 -11.28
CA VAL A 201 17.75 -17.53 -12.48
C VAL A 201 18.28 -16.69 -13.65
N LYS A 202 17.68 -15.52 -13.92
CA LYS A 202 18.15 -14.61 -14.99
C LYS A 202 19.57 -14.11 -14.72
N THR A 203 19.87 -13.73 -13.49
CA THR A 203 21.21 -13.29 -13.08
C THR A 203 22.23 -14.41 -13.23
N THR A 204 21.87 -15.65 -12.88
CA THR A 204 22.75 -16.81 -13.08
C THR A 204 23.03 -17.06 -14.56
N ILE A 205 22.00 -17.02 -15.42
CA ILE A 205 22.18 -17.18 -16.88
C ILE A 205 23.07 -16.07 -17.44
N MET A 206 22.84 -14.81 -17.04
CA MET A 206 23.67 -13.69 -17.47
C MET A 206 25.11 -13.82 -16.97
N GLY A 207 25.29 -14.26 -15.72
CA GLY A 207 26.61 -14.54 -15.15
C GLY A 207 27.36 -15.65 -15.90
N GLN A 208 26.66 -16.71 -16.31
CA GLN A 208 27.22 -17.77 -17.15
C GLN A 208 27.66 -17.24 -18.52
N LEU A 209 26.82 -16.47 -19.21
CA LEU A 209 27.16 -15.86 -20.51
C LEU A 209 28.36 -14.93 -20.42
N VAL A 210 28.44 -14.12 -19.35
CA VAL A 210 29.59 -13.24 -19.11
C VAL A 210 30.86 -14.06 -18.86
N ALA A 211 30.77 -15.14 -18.08
CA ALA A 211 31.91 -16.03 -17.83
C ALA A 211 32.41 -16.69 -19.12
N GLU A 212 31.50 -17.20 -19.96
CA GLU A 212 31.82 -17.77 -21.28
C GLU A 212 32.53 -16.73 -22.17
N ASN A 213 32.01 -15.50 -22.25
CA ASN A 213 32.64 -14.42 -23.02
C ASN A 213 34.05 -14.08 -22.51
N VAL A 214 34.26 -14.09 -21.19
CA VAL A 214 35.58 -13.83 -20.60
C VAL A 214 36.56 -14.94 -20.95
N ASP A 215 36.12 -16.21 -20.93
CA ASP A 215 36.98 -17.33 -21.29
C ASP A 215 37.31 -17.36 -22.78
N ASP A 216 36.35 -17.02 -23.65
CA ASP A 216 36.58 -16.80 -25.08
C ASP A 216 37.61 -15.70 -25.33
N LEU A 217 37.49 -14.56 -24.62
CA LEU A 217 38.47 -13.48 -24.71
C LEU A 217 39.85 -13.94 -24.25
N LYS A 218 39.96 -14.65 -23.12
CA LYS A 218 41.24 -15.22 -22.66
C LYS A 218 41.85 -16.15 -23.71
N GLN A 219 41.05 -16.99 -24.36
CA GLN A 219 41.54 -17.88 -25.41
C GLN A 219 42.03 -17.09 -26.64
N LYS A 220 41.28 -16.06 -27.08
CA LYS A 220 41.71 -15.15 -28.15
C LYS A 220 43.01 -14.44 -27.81
N TYR A 221 43.16 -13.94 -26.58
CA TYR A 221 44.40 -13.33 -26.13
C TYR A 221 45.56 -14.32 -26.12
N LYS A 222 45.35 -15.58 -25.68
CA LYS A 222 46.38 -16.63 -25.75
C LYS A 222 46.83 -16.92 -27.18
N LEU A 223 45.90 -17.00 -28.14
CA LEU A 223 46.26 -17.18 -29.55
C LEU A 223 47.05 -15.98 -30.08
N MET A 224 46.55 -14.77 -29.82
CA MET A 224 47.20 -13.53 -30.25
C MET A 224 48.61 -13.38 -29.67
N THR A 225 48.83 -13.73 -28.40
CA THR A 225 50.17 -13.70 -27.81
C THR A 225 51.09 -14.72 -28.46
N THR A 226 50.62 -15.94 -28.77
CA THR A 226 51.43 -16.92 -29.49
C THR A 226 51.82 -16.46 -30.89
N ASP A 227 50.90 -15.81 -31.62
CA ASP A 227 51.17 -15.30 -32.96
C ASP A 227 52.11 -14.09 -32.93
N VAL A 228 51.93 -13.18 -31.98
CA VAL A 228 52.87 -12.06 -31.75
C VAL A 228 54.27 -12.59 -31.43
N LEU A 229 54.40 -13.61 -30.57
CA LEU A 229 55.69 -14.21 -30.26
C LEU A 229 56.35 -14.87 -31.48
N LYS A 230 55.58 -15.56 -32.33
CA LYS A 230 56.09 -16.10 -33.61
C LYS A 230 56.56 -15.00 -34.53
N ASN A 231 55.74 -13.97 -34.75
CA ASN A 231 56.07 -12.82 -35.58
C ASN A 231 57.31 -12.06 -35.05
N MET A 232 57.46 -11.93 -33.73
CA MET A 232 58.65 -11.33 -33.13
C MET A 232 59.90 -12.16 -33.38
N LYS A 233 59.83 -13.50 -33.23
CA LYS A 233 60.96 -14.40 -33.56
C LYS A 233 61.31 -14.38 -35.04
N GLU A 234 60.31 -14.32 -35.92
CA GLU A 234 60.54 -14.18 -37.37
C GLU A 234 61.21 -12.86 -37.70
N ARG A 235 60.73 -11.74 -37.13
CA ARG A 235 61.35 -10.43 -37.29
C ARG A 235 62.80 -10.42 -36.79
N GLU A 236 63.05 -11.01 -35.63
CA GLU A 236 64.40 -11.15 -35.08
C GLU A 236 65.32 -11.91 -36.05
N ARG A 237 64.86 -13.05 -36.60
CA ARG A 237 65.61 -13.78 -37.62
C ARG A 237 65.87 -12.94 -38.88
N THR A 238 64.86 -12.23 -39.38
CA THR A 238 65.04 -11.36 -40.55
C THR A 238 66.03 -10.24 -40.27
N LEU A 239 66.01 -9.66 -39.07
CA LEU A 239 66.95 -8.62 -38.67
C LEU A 239 68.39 -9.14 -38.63
N ILE A 240 68.61 -10.35 -38.10
CA ILE A 240 69.92 -11.00 -38.10
C ILE A 240 70.42 -11.16 -39.55
N ILE A 241 69.60 -11.73 -40.44
CA ILE A 241 69.96 -11.91 -41.86
C ILE A 241 70.26 -10.57 -42.54
N THR A 242 69.47 -9.53 -42.27
CA THR A 242 69.72 -8.20 -42.85
C THR A 242 71.01 -7.58 -42.31
N ARG A 243 71.35 -7.79 -41.03
CA ARG A 243 72.61 -7.32 -40.45
C ARG A 243 73.80 -8.04 -41.07
N GLU A 244 73.71 -9.35 -41.28
CA GLU A 244 74.72 -10.12 -42.00
C GLU A 244 74.91 -9.57 -43.42
N ARG A 245 73.82 -9.38 -44.18
CA ARG A 245 73.90 -8.78 -45.53
C ARG A 245 74.47 -7.38 -45.55
N VAL A 246 74.14 -6.54 -44.56
CA VAL A 246 74.70 -5.18 -44.45
C VAL A 246 76.18 -5.24 -44.11
N ALA A 247 76.62 -6.18 -43.26
CA ALA A 247 78.03 -6.41 -43.00
C ALA A 247 78.76 -6.86 -44.26
N ASP A 248 78.20 -7.81 -45.02
CA ASP A 248 78.76 -8.26 -46.30
C ASP A 248 78.86 -7.11 -47.32
N LEU A 249 77.81 -6.30 -47.45
CA LEU A 249 77.79 -5.12 -48.31
C LEU A 249 78.78 -4.06 -47.85
N TRP A 250 79.00 -3.93 -46.55
CA TRP A 250 79.94 -2.96 -46.00
C TRP A 250 81.40 -3.42 -46.18
N GLU A 251 81.68 -4.72 -46.06
CA GLU A 251 82.95 -5.33 -46.44
C GLU A 251 83.21 -5.19 -47.94
N TYR A 252 82.19 -5.43 -48.76
CA TYR A 252 82.25 -5.22 -50.21
C TYR A 252 82.47 -3.74 -50.55
N ALA A 253 81.75 -2.81 -49.93
CA ALA A 253 81.93 -1.37 -50.12
C ALA A 253 83.34 -0.93 -49.70
N LYS A 254 83.85 -1.42 -48.57
CA LYS A 254 85.24 -1.20 -48.17
C LYS A 254 86.25 -1.72 -49.20
N SER A 255 85.96 -2.84 -49.85
CA SER A 255 86.81 -3.38 -50.92
C SER A 255 86.74 -2.55 -52.22
N LEU A 256 85.63 -1.83 -52.45
CA LEU A 256 85.38 -0.98 -53.62
C LEU A 256 85.85 0.46 -53.45
N VAL A 257 85.96 0.95 -52.21
CA VAL A 257 86.57 2.25 -51.93
C VAL A 257 88.07 2.14 -52.16
N ARG A 258 88.46 2.29 -53.43
CA ARG A 258 89.72 2.95 -53.74
C ARG A 258 89.57 4.40 -53.31
N ILE A 259 90.48 4.84 -52.44
CA ILE A 259 90.61 6.21 -52.00
C ILE A 259 91.09 7.02 -53.22
N GLU A 260 90.15 7.46 -54.05
CA GLU A 260 90.40 8.48 -55.07
C GLU A 260 89.30 9.55 -54.97
N SER A 261 89.77 10.77 -54.95
CA SER A 261 89.12 12.02 -54.61
C SER A 261 88.17 12.57 -55.68
N ASP A 262 87.27 13.44 -55.22
CA ASP A 262 86.55 14.49 -55.94
C ASP A 262 85.39 14.11 -56.89
N THR A 263 84.21 14.69 -56.65
CA THR A 263 83.80 15.93 -57.37
C THR A 263 82.40 16.39 -56.97
N MET A 264 82.27 17.71 -56.78
CA MET A 264 81.03 18.44 -56.67
C MET A 264 80.12 18.21 -57.88
N PHE A 265 78.85 17.86 -57.65
CA PHE A 265 77.79 18.07 -58.63
C PHE A 265 76.91 19.25 -58.21
N ALA A 266 77.17 20.40 -58.83
CA ALA A 266 76.24 21.52 -58.89
C ALA A 266 75.13 21.20 -59.92
N ARG A 267 73.86 21.30 -59.51
CA ARG A 267 72.71 21.17 -60.43
C ARG A 267 72.02 22.53 -60.59
N LYS A 268 71.87 22.94 -61.86
CA LYS A 268 71.31 24.20 -62.35
C LYS A 268 69.77 24.23 -62.29
N SER A 269 69.26 25.36 -61.81
CA SER A 269 67.94 26.03 -61.88
C SER A 269 66.83 25.54 -62.84
N ILE A 270 65.57 25.50 -62.34
CA ILE A 270 64.33 25.69 -63.11
C ILE A 270 63.34 26.55 -62.26
N GLY A 271 62.66 27.49 -62.92
CA GLY A 271 61.75 28.56 -62.47
C GLY A 271 61.09 28.52 -61.08
N ASN A 272 61.19 29.63 -60.34
CA ASN A 272 60.71 29.79 -58.96
C ASN A 272 59.29 30.36 -58.80
N ASP A 273 58.56 30.71 -59.87
CA ASP A 273 57.24 31.38 -59.71
C ASP A 273 56.10 30.44 -59.29
N GLU A 274 56.09 29.17 -59.74
CA GLU A 274 55.11 28.17 -59.28
C GLU A 274 55.34 27.76 -57.81
N ASN A 275 56.60 27.74 -57.37
CA ASN A 275 56.96 27.43 -55.99
C ASN A 275 56.47 28.51 -55.02
N VAL A 276 56.49 29.78 -55.41
CA VAL A 276 56.01 30.89 -54.56
C VAL A 276 54.48 30.85 -54.40
N GLN A 277 53.72 30.46 -55.44
CA GLN A 277 52.27 30.26 -55.31
C GLN A 277 51.93 29.07 -54.42
N LEU A 278 52.64 27.95 -54.57
CA LEU A 278 52.50 26.76 -53.73
C LEU A 278 52.85 27.06 -52.27
N GLU A 279 53.93 27.81 -52.00
CA GLU A 279 54.29 28.25 -50.66
C GLU A 279 53.22 29.14 -50.02
N ASN A 280 52.63 30.05 -50.78
CA ASN A 280 51.54 30.90 -50.29
C ASN A 280 50.26 30.09 -50.02
N GLN A 281 49.97 29.06 -50.81
CA GLN A 281 48.87 28.13 -50.55
C GLN A 281 49.14 27.25 -49.32
N LEU A 282 50.39 26.80 -49.14
CA LEU A 282 50.81 26.03 -47.97
C LEU A 282 50.67 26.84 -46.68
N LYS A 283 51.10 28.11 -46.70
CA LYS A 283 50.92 29.02 -45.56
C LYS A 283 49.45 29.24 -45.20
N ARG A 284 48.58 29.43 -46.19
CA ARG A 284 47.12 29.55 -45.95
C ARG A 284 46.52 28.27 -45.38
N LEU A 285 46.97 27.10 -45.85
CA LEU A 285 46.52 25.81 -45.31
C LEU A 285 47.03 25.58 -43.89
N GLU A 286 48.25 26.04 -43.59
CA GLU A 286 48.84 25.98 -42.26
C GLU A 286 48.07 26.88 -41.28
N GLU A 287 47.75 28.12 -41.68
CA GLU A 287 46.89 29.05 -40.92
C GLU A 287 45.51 28.44 -40.64
N ILE A 288 44.87 27.81 -41.62
CA ILE A 288 43.58 27.12 -41.45
C ILE A 288 43.71 25.93 -40.48
N CYS A 289 44.78 25.14 -40.61
CA CYS A 289 45.06 24.01 -39.73
C CYS A 289 45.33 24.46 -38.29
N ASP A 290 45.99 25.59 -38.07
CA ASP A 290 46.23 26.16 -36.75
C ASP A 290 44.93 26.66 -36.11
N ILE A 291 44.09 27.38 -36.85
CA ILE A 291 42.76 27.79 -36.39
C ILE A 291 41.92 26.56 -36.02
N LEU A 292 41.96 25.49 -36.83
CA LEU A 292 41.25 24.24 -36.55
C LEU A 292 41.82 23.50 -35.34
N LYS A 293 43.15 23.51 -35.17
CA LYS A 293 43.85 22.91 -34.03
C LYS A 293 43.48 23.60 -32.71
N GLU A 294 43.36 24.92 -32.71
CA GLU A 294 42.88 25.69 -31.56
C GLU A 294 41.41 25.39 -31.25
N ASN A 295 40.54 25.39 -32.26
CA ASN A 295 39.10 25.13 -32.10
C ASN A 295 38.79 23.70 -31.63
N VAL A 296 39.56 22.71 -32.08
CA VAL A 296 39.37 21.28 -31.73
C VAL A 296 40.26 20.89 -30.53
N LEU A 297 41.07 21.81 -30.00
CA LEU A 297 41.96 21.62 -28.84
C LEU A 297 42.92 20.41 -29.02
N VAL A 298 43.58 20.34 -30.17
CA VAL A 298 44.42 19.20 -30.56
C VAL A 298 45.91 19.52 -30.43
N ARG A 299 46.73 18.54 -29.99
CA ARG A 299 48.17 18.73 -29.79
C ARG A 299 48.99 18.62 -31.09
N SER A 300 48.54 17.80 -32.05
CA SER A 300 49.23 17.53 -33.33
C SER A 300 48.25 17.52 -34.50
N TYR A 301 48.68 18.00 -35.67
CA TYR A 301 47.85 17.99 -36.90
C TYR A 301 47.35 16.59 -37.30
N ASN A 302 48.10 15.54 -36.95
CA ASN A 302 47.74 14.15 -37.25
C ASN A 302 46.46 13.68 -36.53
N GLU A 303 46.10 14.33 -35.42
CA GLU A 303 44.90 14.00 -34.63
C GLU A 303 43.66 14.80 -35.07
N LEU A 304 43.82 15.82 -35.93
CA LEU A 304 42.74 16.68 -36.39
C LEU A 304 41.71 15.91 -37.22
N PHE A 305 42.16 15.15 -38.21
CA PHE A 305 41.30 14.38 -39.11
C PHE A 305 40.52 13.27 -38.39
N PRO A 306 41.13 12.41 -37.56
CA PRO A 306 40.40 11.40 -36.80
C PRO A 306 39.32 12.00 -35.88
N ARG A 307 39.60 13.15 -35.27
CA ARG A 307 38.63 13.84 -34.38
C ARG A 307 37.47 14.46 -35.16
N LEU A 308 37.74 15.07 -36.31
CA LEU A 308 36.70 15.58 -37.20
C LEU A 308 35.82 14.46 -37.75
N GLU A 309 36.42 13.31 -38.10
CA GLU A 309 35.67 12.14 -38.56
C GLU A 309 34.78 11.58 -37.45
N GLU A 310 35.28 11.48 -36.23
CA GLU A 310 34.48 11.03 -35.08
C GLU A 310 33.37 12.04 -34.73
N GLN A 311 33.64 13.34 -34.82
CA GLN A 311 32.61 14.38 -34.64
C GLN A 311 31.53 14.31 -35.72
N MET A 312 31.90 14.05 -36.97
CA MET A 312 30.95 13.79 -38.06
C MET A 312 30.10 12.55 -37.78
N ARG A 313 30.72 11.44 -37.35
CA ARG A 313 29.99 10.21 -36.97
C ARG A 313 29.02 10.45 -35.82
N GLN A 314 29.44 11.19 -34.80
CA GLN A 314 28.58 11.57 -33.67
C GLN A 314 27.41 12.45 -34.13
N LYS A 315 27.67 13.45 -34.98
CA LYS A 315 26.62 14.29 -35.58
C LYS A 315 25.62 13.44 -36.36
N THR A 316 26.06 12.49 -37.19
CA THR A 316 25.16 11.60 -37.94
C THR A 316 24.34 10.72 -37.00
N ARG A 317 24.94 10.18 -35.92
CA ARG A 317 24.20 9.40 -34.90
C ARG A 317 23.13 10.25 -34.21
N LEU A 318 23.48 11.48 -33.79
CA LEU A 318 22.55 12.42 -33.16
C LEU A 318 21.40 12.80 -34.10
N ILE A 319 21.68 13.09 -35.37
CA ILE A 319 20.66 13.38 -36.38
C ILE A 319 19.72 12.17 -36.56
N ASN A 320 20.26 10.95 -36.63
CA ASN A 320 19.45 9.75 -36.76
C ASN A 320 18.55 9.52 -35.53
N GLN A 321 19.08 9.75 -34.32
CA GLN A 321 18.31 9.66 -33.08
C GLN A 321 17.22 10.74 -33.01
N PHE A 322 17.54 11.97 -33.43
CA PHE A 322 16.58 13.07 -33.52
C PHE A 322 15.44 12.74 -34.51
N ASN A 323 15.77 12.22 -35.69
CA ASN A 323 14.79 11.80 -36.69
C ASN A 323 13.93 10.63 -36.19
N TYR A 324 14.51 9.69 -35.45
CA TYR A 324 13.76 8.61 -34.81
C TYR A 324 12.77 9.16 -33.79
N ASN A 325 13.20 10.07 -32.92
CA ASN A 325 12.32 10.70 -31.93
C ASN A 325 11.20 11.53 -32.56
N ILE A 326 11.46 12.21 -33.68
CA ILE A 326 10.42 12.91 -34.45
C ILE A 326 9.37 11.91 -34.96
N LYS A 327 9.80 10.80 -35.57
CA LYS A 327 8.89 9.75 -36.03
C LYS A 327 8.06 9.17 -34.89
N GLU A 328 8.69 8.85 -33.75
CA GLU A 328 7.98 8.34 -32.59
C GLU A 328 6.98 9.36 -32.03
N ARG A 329 7.34 10.65 -32.00
CA ARG A 329 6.42 11.72 -31.62
C ARG A 329 5.24 11.82 -32.60
N ASP A 330 5.49 11.74 -33.90
CA ASP A 330 4.45 11.84 -34.93
C ASP A 330 3.53 10.60 -34.90
N ASP A 331 4.06 9.41 -34.64
CA ASP A 331 3.29 8.19 -34.41
C ASP A 331 2.43 8.26 -33.13
N LEU A 332 2.92 8.95 -32.09
CA LEU A 332 2.12 9.21 -30.88
C LEU A 332 1.03 10.25 -31.14
N LEU A 333 1.32 11.27 -31.95
CA LEU A 333 0.35 12.27 -32.34
C LEU A 333 -0.75 11.66 -33.22
N SER A 334 -0.42 10.84 -34.20
CA SER A 334 -1.41 10.15 -35.04
C SER A 334 -2.30 9.22 -34.20
N LYS A 335 -1.74 8.43 -33.28
CA LYS A 335 -2.52 7.61 -32.35
C LYS A 335 -3.43 8.44 -31.45
N LYS A 336 -2.97 9.62 -31.01
CA LYS A 336 -3.79 10.54 -30.22
C LYS A 336 -4.95 11.09 -31.07
N GLU A 337 -4.69 11.48 -32.31
CA GLU A 337 -5.72 11.96 -33.24
C GLU A 337 -6.75 10.86 -33.55
N GLU A 338 -6.30 9.63 -33.77
CA GLU A 338 -7.18 8.45 -33.93
C GLU A 338 -8.03 8.22 -32.67
N ALA A 339 -7.42 8.27 -31.48
CA ALA A 339 -8.14 8.10 -30.22
C ALA A 339 -9.15 9.23 -29.96
N LEU A 340 -8.82 10.46 -30.33
CA LEU A 340 -9.74 11.60 -30.27
C LEU A 340 -10.91 11.42 -31.23
N ALA A 341 -10.66 11.00 -32.47
CA ALA A 341 -11.71 10.70 -33.43
C ALA A 341 -12.63 9.56 -32.95
N VAL A 342 -12.06 8.52 -32.33
CA VAL A 342 -12.84 7.44 -31.69
C VAL A 342 -13.67 7.98 -30.52
N LEU A 343 -13.09 8.86 -29.70
CA LEU A 343 -13.80 9.49 -28.58
C LEU A 343 -14.95 10.35 -29.08
N GLU A 344 -14.74 11.22 -30.07
CA GLU A 344 -15.80 12.04 -30.68
C GLU A 344 -16.90 11.15 -31.28
N ASN A 345 -16.52 10.10 -32.00
CA ASN A 345 -17.48 9.12 -32.50
C ASN A 345 -18.29 8.48 -31.36
N LEU A 346 -17.65 8.06 -30.27
CA LEU A 346 -18.35 7.50 -29.10
C LEU A 346 -19.22 8.53 -28.36
N GLU A 347 -18.80 9.80 -28.33
CA GLU A 347 -19.56 10.89 -27.73
C GLU A 347 -20.82 11.25 -28.52
N HIS A 348 -20.79 11.06 -29.84
CA HIS A 348 -21.89 11.32 -30.76
C HIS A 348 -22.72 10.06 -31.08
N THR A 349 -22.24 8.87 -30.77
CA THR A 349 -23.02 7.63 -30.91
C THR A 349 -23.96 7.48 -29.71
N MET A 350 -25.27 7.54 -29.94
CA MET A 350 -26.32 7.35 -28.91
C MET A 350 -26.45 5.87 -28.50
N VAL A 351 -25.41 5.28 -27.92
CA VAL A 351 -25.48 3.96 -27.29
C VAL A 351 -25.85 4.13 -25.82
N ALA A 352 -26.82 3.39 -25.31
CA ALA A 352 -27.29 3.50 -23.91
C ALA A 352 -26.15 3.34 -22.86
N THR A 353 -25.08 2.63 -23.21
CA THR A 353 -23.91 2.41 -22.36
C THR A 353 -23.03 3.66 -22.18
N THR A 354 -22.92 4.54 -23.18
CA THR A 354 -22.13 5.80 -23.05
C THR A 354 -22.87 6.84 -22.23
N THR A 355 -24.21 6.86 -22.25
CA THR A 355 -25.01 7.71 -21.35
C THR A 355 -24.93 7.25 -19.89
N GLN A 356 -24.94 5.95 -19.63
CA GLN A 356 -24.74 5.40 -18.28
C GLN A 356 -23.36 5.75 -17.74
N TYR A 357 -22.31 5.59 -18.54
CA TYR A 357 -20.96 5.99 -18.15
C TYR A 357 -20.85 7.49 -17.81
N ARG A 358 -21.55 8.37 -18.55
CA ARG A 358 -21.57 9.82 -18.23
C ARG A 358 -22.27 10.11 -16.91
N ILE A 359 -23.33 9.38 -16.57
CA ILE A 359 -24.03 9.51 -15.29
C ILE A 359 -23.13 9.01 -14.17
N ASP A 360 -22.55 7.81 -14.31
CA ASP A 360 -21.65 7.22 -13.31
C ASP A 360 -20.41 8.11 -13.07
N LYS A 361 -19.84 8.69 -14.13
CA LYS A 361 -18.73 9.64 -14.02
C LYS A 361 -19.11 10.87 -13.19
N LYS A 362 -20.32 11.41 -13.35
CA LYS A 362 -20.77 12.57 -12.56
C LYS A 362 -20.96 12.20 -11.09
N VAL A 363 -21.61 11.06 -10.82
CA VAL A 363 -21.80 10.55 -9.45
C VAL A 363 -20.44 10.32 -8.76
N MET A 364 -19.48 9.71 -9.44
CA MET A 364 -18.14 9.47 -8.89
C MET A 364 -17.38 10.77 -8.61
N LEU A 365 -17.56 11.81 -9.45
CA LEU A 365 -16.95 13.12 -9.21
C LEU A 365 -17.56 13.82 -7.98
N GLU A 366 -18.88 13.74 -7.82
CA GLU A 366 -19.58 14.26 -6.63
C GLU A 366 -19.13 13.54 -5.35
N GLU A 367 -18.97 12.20 -5.39
CA GLU A 367 -18.44 11.42 -4.27
C GLU A 367 -17.01 11.84 -3.91
N ILE A 368 -16.15 12.07 -4.91
CA ILE A 368 -14.78 12.54 -4.68
C ILE A 368 -14.77 13.93 -4.03
N GLU A 369 -15.67 14.84 -4.43
CA GLU A 369 -15.79 16.16 -3.82
C GLU A 369 -16.26 16.08 -2.36
N ILE A 370 -17.23 15.21 -2.06
CA ILE A 370 -17.68 14.95 -0.69
C ILE A 370 -16.52 14.39 0.17
N GLN A 371 -15.74 13.46 -0.36
CA GLN A 371 -14.57 12.93 0.36
C GLN A 371 -13.49 13.99 0.58
N LYS A 372 -13.24 14.87 -0.41
CA LYS A 372 -12.31 15.99 -0.25
C LYS A 372 -12.75 16.96 0.86
N LYS A 373 -14.05 17.26 0.96
CA LYS A 373 -14.61 18.09 2.05
C LYS A 373 -14.38 17.43 3.42
N ARG A 374 -14.69 16.13 3.57
CA ARG A 374 -14.43 15.38 4.81
C ARG A 374 -12.95 15.40 5.21
N ILE A 375 -12.03 15.28 4.25
CA ILE A 375 -10.59 15.35 4.53
C ILE A 375 -10.19 16.72 5.08
N ILE A 376 -10.78 17.80 4.57
CA ILE A 376 -10.54 19.16 5.06
C ILE A 376 -11.07 19.30 6.50
N GLU A 377 -12.31 18.87 6.75
CA GLU A 377 -12.93 18.88 8.09
C GLU A 377 -12.08 18.11 9.11
N TYR A 378 -11.63 16.90 8.78
CA TYR A 378 -10.75 16.13 9.68
C TYR A 378 -9.40 16.79 9.92
N LYS A 379 -8.84 17.48 8.92
CA LYS A 379 -7.59 18.23 9.09
C LYS A 379 -7.78 19.40 10.04
N ASP A 380 -8.90 20.12 9.94
CA ASP A 380 -9.19 21.25 10.81
C ASP A 380 -9.52 20.79 12.23
N GLN A 381 -10.26 19.68 12.39
CA GLN A 381 -10.47 19.04 13.70
C GLN A 381 -9.16 18.57 14.33
N ARG A 382 -8.22 18.02 13.52
CA ARG A 382 -6.90 17.62 14.02
C ARG A 382 -6.06 18.81 14.44
N ARG A 383 -6.15 19.95 13.74
CA ARG A 383 -5.48 21.20 14.13
C ARG A 383 -6.03 21.74 15.45
N SER A 384 -7.35 21.81 15.61
CA SER A 384 -7.96 22.29 16.86
C SER A 384 -7.61 21.38 18.06
N HIS A 385 -7.65 20.05 17.88
CA HIS A 385 -7.19 19.12 18.91
C HIS A 385 -5.68 19.25 19.21
N GLY A 386 -4.87 19.50 18.18
CA GLY A 386 -3.44 19.78 18.34
C GLY A 386 -3.18 21.03 19.17
N GLU A 387 -3.87 22.13 18.88
CA GLU A 387 -3.77 23.39 19.63
C GLU A 387 -4.19 23.22 21.10
N LEU A 388 -5.29 22.50 21.36
CA LEU A 388 -5.72 22.19 22.73
C LEU A 388 -4.69 21.34 23.47
N SER A 389 -4.11 20.34 22.81
CA SER A 389 -3.08 19.49 23.41
C SER A 389 -1.83 20.29 23.76
N ILE A 390 -1.39 21.19 22.88
CA ILE A 390 -0.25 22.09 23.15
C ILE A 390 -0.56 23.01 24.35
N LYS A 391 -1.77 23.57 24.41
CA LYS A 391 -2.19 24.39 25.57
C LYS A 391 -2.16 23.58 26.87
N ILE A 392 -2.65 22.34 26.87
CA ILE A 392 -2.62 21.46 28.04
C ILE A 392 -1.17 21.16 28.46
N ILE A 393 -0.31 20.78 27.51
CA ILE A 393 1.12 20.52 27.77
C ILE A 393 1.78 21.76 28.37
N ALA A 394 1.57 22.94 27.79
CA ALA A 394 2.13 24.19 28.28
C ALA A 394 1.63 24.54 29.69
N THR A 395 0.32 24.35 29.97
CA THR A 395 -0.21 24.59 31.32
C THR A 395 0.35 23.63 32.37
N LEU A 396 0.50 22.35 32.03
CA LEU A 396 1.09 21.35 32.94
C LEU A 396 2.57 21.64 33.19
N GLN A 397 3.32 22.01 32.16
CA GLN A 397 4.72 22.42 32.29
C GLN A 397 4.87 23.69 33.16
N ASN A 398 3.98 24.67 32.98
CA ASN A 398 3.95 25.87 33.83
C ASN A 398 3.64 25.53 35.30
N MET A 399 2.69 24.61 35.55
CA MET A 399 2.43 24.11 36.91
C MET A 399 3.65 23.38 37.48
N LEU A 400 4.32 22.55 36.69
CA LEU A 400 5.53 21.83 37.11
C LEU A 400 6.66 22.80 37.48
N LEU A 401 6.90 23.83 36.66
CA LEU A 401 7.87 24.90 36.92
C LEU A 401 7.58 25.63 38.25
N MET A 402 6.31 25.94 38.54
CA MET A 402 5.92 26.53 39.82
C MET A 402 6.17 25.58 41.02
N LEU A 403 6.15 24.27 40.80
CA LEU A 403 6.33 23.24 41.83
C LEU A 403 7.80 22.81 42.04
N ILE A 404 8.75 23.29 41.21
CA ILE A 404 10.19 22.97 41.34
C ILE A 404 10.76 23.41 42.70
N CYS A 405 10.24 24.49 43.29
CA CYS A 405 10.66 24.98 44.61
C CYS A 405 10.48 23.93 45.74
N ILE A 406 9.66 22.89 45.55
CA ILE A 406 9.40 21.84 46.54
C ILE A 406 10.50 20.77 46.53
N LYS A 407 11.16 20.52 45.39
CA LYS A 407 12.20 19.48 45.27
C LYS A 407 13.40 19.76 46.19
N GLN A 408 13.69 21.03 46.50
CA GLN A 408 14.82 21.46 47.32
C GLN A 408 14.69 21.11 48.82
N LEU A 409 13.49 20.86 49.33
CA LEU A 409 13.25 20.62 50.78
C LEU A 409 13.52 19.19 51.26
N LYS A 410 13.71 18.20 50.36
CA LYS A 410 13.94 16.79 50.75
C LYS A 410 15.32 16.50 51.35
N GLY A 411 16.22 17.48 51.41
CA GLY A 411 17.57 17.33 51.96
C GLY A 411 17.65 17.40 53.51
N VAL A 412 16.66 17.98 54.18
CA VAL A 412 16.71 18.24 55.62
C VAL A 412 15.50 17.58 56.27
N LEU A 413 15.69 16.41 56.90
CA LEU A 413 14.92 15.83 58.02
C LEU A 413 15.09 14.30 58.04
N LYS A 414 16.22 13.84 58.57
CA LYS A 414 16.34 12.51 59.22
C LYS A 414 16.66 12.73 60.70
N VAL A 415 15.64 12.98 61.52
CA VAL A 415 15.75 12.81 62.98
C VAL A 415 14.47 12.15 63.49
N THR A 416 14.65 11.01 64.15
CA THR A 416 13.62 10.16 64.76
C THR A 416 12.83 10.85 65.87
N PRO A 417 11.55 10.50 66.13
CA PRO A 417 10.70 11.24 67.05
C PRO A 417 10.74 10.65 68.47
N LYS A 418 10.98 11.48 69.49
CA LYS A 418 10.44 11.28 70.85
C LYS A 418 10.09 12.62 71.53
N LYS A 419 8.80 12.74 71.84
CA LYS A 419 8.13 13.44 72.96
C LYS A 419 8.22 14.98 73.09
N GLN A 420 7.02 15.55 72.99
CA GLN A 420 6.40 16.60 73.83
C GLN A 420 6.83 18.07 73.67
N ALA A 421 5.91 18.83 73.08
CA ALA A 421 5.43 20.17 73.42
C ALA A 421 6.40 21.18 74.09
N LYS A 422 6.68 22.27 73.36
CA LYS A 422 6.52 23.66 73.82
C LYS A 422 6.70 24.65 72.66
N LEU A 423 5.88 25.71 72.70
CA LEU A 423 6.02 26.97 71.95
C LEU A 423 7.47 27.44 71.90
N VAL A 424 7.89 28.07 70.79
CA VAL A 424 8.57 29.38 70.73
C VAL A 424 8.76 29.80 69.26
N THR A 425 8.82 31.11 69.10
CA THR A 425 8.72 32.06 68.00
C THR A 425 9.52 31.83 66.71
N ALA A 426 9.03 32.53 65.68
CA ALA A 426 9.68 32.82 64.42
C ALA A 426 11.09 33.42 64.61
N GLU A 427 12.09 32.75 64.05
CA GLU A 427 13.39 33.34 63.74
C GLU A 427 13.80 32.91 62.33
N GLU A 428 14.30 33.91 61.62
CA GLU A 428 14.71 34.04 60.23
C GLU A 428 15.50 32.85 59.68
N PHE A 429 15.11 32.37 58.49
CA PHE A 429 15.99 31.56 57.65
C PHE A 429 16.51 32.44 56.51
N GLU A 430 17.82 32.66 56.54
CA GLU A 430 18.63 33.33 55.54
C GLU A 430 18.43 32.71 54.14
N VAL A 431 18.29 33.59 53.16
CA VAL A 431 18.20 33.25 51.74
C VAL A 431 19.61 32.92 51.25
N ASP A 432 19.88 31.66 50.92
CA ASP A 432 21.07 31.28 50.16
C ASP A 432 20.77 31.44 48.66
N GLU A 433 21.35 32.48 48.06
CA GLU A 433 21.14 32.97 46.69
C GLU A 433 21.81 32.13 45.58
N THR A 434 22.17 30.86 45.81
CA THR A 434 23.08 30.14 44.88
C THR A 434 22.67 28.73 44.45
N ILE A 435 21.42 28.48 44.04
CA ILE A 435 21.10 27.30 43.21
C ILE A 435 20.23 27.70 42.00
N GLU A 436 20.85 27.84 40.82
CA GLU A 436 20.13 27.84 39.54
C GLU A 436 19.37 26.51 39.36
N PRO A 437 18.07 26.53 39.00
CA PRO A 437 17.33 25.30 38.79
C PRO A 437 17.78 24.64 37.47
N VAL A 438 18.51 23.54 37.57
CA VAL A 438 18.81 22.65 36.45
C VAL A 438 17.50 22.05 35.94
N LEU A 439 17.10 22.45 34.73
CA LEU A 439 15.99 21.86 33.97
C LEU A 439 16.31 20.40 33.63
N GLU A 440 15.84 19.46 34.47
CA GLU A 440 15.75 18.05 34.07
C GLU A 440 14.76 17.91 32.90
N LYS A 441 15.15 17.06 31.94
CA LYS A 441 14.52 16.88 30.63
C LYS A 441 13.00 16.76 30.73
N ILE A 442 12.33 17.67 30.05
CA ILE A 442 10.87 17.77 30.02
C ILE A 442 10.32 16.60 29.18
N ASP A 443 9.59 15.69 29.83
CA ASP A 443 8.83 14.66 29.14
C ASP A 443 7.69 15.29 28.34
N THR A 444 7.50 14.78 27.12
CA THR A 444 6.50 15.29 26.15
C THR A 444 5.13 14.63 26.31
N ASP A 445 5.01 13.65 27.21
CA ASP A 445 3.76 12.93 27.43
C ASP A 445 2.89 13.63 28.48
N VAL A 446 1.66 13.96 28.09
CA VAL A 446 0.68 14.66 28.94
C VAL A 446 0.37 13.85 30.20
N VAL A 447 0.37 12.51 30.10
CA VAL A 447 0.02 11.63 31.21
C VAL A 447 1.13 11.58 32.25
N THR A 448 2.40 11.57 31.82
CA THR A 448 3.54 11.59 32.74
C THR A 448 3.68 12.95 33.42
N LEU A 449 3.51 14.05 32.67
CA LEU A 449 3.47 15.41 33.24
C LEU A 449 2.36 15.58 34.28
N LEU A 450 1.16 15.04 34.02
CA LEU A 450 0.05 15.11 34.97
C LEU A 450 0.32 14.27 36.23
N ALA A 451 0.91 13.08 36.08
CA ALA A 451 1.32 12.26 37.22
C ALA A 451 2.38 12.95 38.10
N GLU A 452 3.35 13.63 37.48
CA GLU A 452 4.38 14.37 38.21
C GLU A 452 3.81 15.60 38.93
N VAL A 453 2.97 16.39 38.26
CA VAL A 453 2.28 17.54 38.87
C VAL A 453 1.40 17.07 40.03
N THR A 454 0.63 16.00 39.87
CA THR A 454 -0.24 15.49 40.96
C THR A 454 0.56 14.95 42.15
N GLN A 455 1.69 14.29 41.90
CA GLN A 455 2.58 13.82 42.96
C GLN A 455 3.22 14.98 43.74
N LEU A 456 3.71 16.01 43.03
CA LEU A 456 4.30 17.20 43.65
C LEU A 456 3.26 18.06 44.40
N MET A 457 2.06 18.22 43.82
CA MET A 457 0.94 18.88 44.47
C MET A 457 0.50 18.13 45.73
N GLY A 458 0.49 16.79 45.69
CA GLY A 458 0.20 15.96 46.87
C GLY A 458 1.25 16.10 47.99
N ILE A 459 2.52 16.29 47.64
CA ILE A 459 3.58 16.60 48.60
C ILE A 459 3.37 18.00 49.19
N LEU A 460 3.05 19.02 48.37
CA LEU A 460 2.75 20.37 48.85
C LEU A 460 1.55 20.35 49.82
N LEU A 461 0.49 19.63 49.46
CA LEU A 461 -0.72 19.50 50.27
C LEU A 461 -0.43 18.81 51.61
N GLY A 462 0.47 17.81 51.60
CA GLY A 462 0.90 17.11 52.81
C GLY A 462 1.86 17.93 53.70
N MET A 463 2.60 18.88 53.11
CA MET A 463 3.47 19.81 53.85
C MET A 463 2.69 20.98 54.45
N SER A 464 1.62 21.41 53.79
CA SER A 464 0.70 22.38 54.37
C SER A 464 -0.20 21.66 55.38
N ASN A 465 0.15 21.73 56.67
CA ASN A 465 -0.72 21.25 57.76
C ASN A 465 -1.98 22.14 57.90
N PHE A 466 -2.76 22.29 56.84
CA PHE A 466 -4.10 22.86 56.90
C PHE A 466 -5.05 21.76 57.35
N GLU A 467 -5.55 21.86 58.59
CA GLU A 467 -6.70 21.08 59.01
C GLU A 467 -7.92 21.55 58.20
N PHE A 468 -8.31 20.76 57.22
CA PHE A 468 -9.54 20.99 56.49
C PHE A 468 -10.72 20.56 57.34
N ASP A 469 -11.45 21.53 57.91
CA ASP A 469 -12.81 21.30 58.40
C ASP A 469 -13.66 20.68 57.28
N LYS A 470 -14.49 19.69 57.62
CA LYS A 470 -15.38 19.02 56.67
C LYS A 470 -16.21 20.01 55.84
N GLU A 471 -16.66 21.09 56.47
CA GLU A 471 -17.42 22.17 55.82
C GLU A 471 -16.59 22.96 54.80
N LYS A 472 -15.30 23.22 55.06
CA LYS A 472 -14.43 23.93 54.10
C LYS A 472 -14.12 23.06 52.88
N ASN A 473 -13.97 21.74 53.09
CA ASN A 473 -13.84 20.78 51.99
C ASN A 473 -15.11 20.66 51.14
N GLU A 474 -16.28 20.66 51.76
CA GLU A 474 -17.55 20.66 51.03
C GLU A 474 -17.75 21.96 50.24
N ARG A 475 -17.42 23.12 50.83
CA ARG A 475 -17.43 24.41 50.11
C ARG A 475 -16.43 24.46 48.97
N ALA A 476 -15.21 23.95 49.16
CA ALA A 476 -14.22 23.89 48.09
C ALA A 476 -14.66 22.95 46.94
N ARG A 477 -15.29 21.81 47.27
CA ARG A 477 -15.87 20.89 46.28
C ARG A 477 -17.04 21.55 45.53
N GLN A 478 -17.91 22.26 46.25
CA GLN A 478 -19.00 23.01 45.63
C GLN A 478 -18.47 24.11 44.72
N LEU A 479 -17.45 24.87 45.14
CA LEU A 479 -16.80 25.90 44.32
C LEU A 479 -16.14 25.34 43.07
N TYR A 480 -15.48 24.18 43.18
CA TYR A 480 -14.88 23.50 42.02
C TYR A 480 -15.96 22.96 41.08
N GLN A 481 -17.05 22.40 41.62
CA GLN A 481 -18.19 21.94 40.84
C GLN A 481 -18.90 23.10 40.12
N THR A 482 -19.08 24.25 40.77
CA THR A 482 -19.63 25.45 40.13
C THR A 482 -18.67 26.01 39.09
N TYR A 483 -17.36 26.05 39.36
CA TYR A 483 -16.37 26.49 38.38
C TYR A 483 -16.34 25.58 37.14
N ILE A 484 -16.41 24.26 37.32
CA ILE A 484 -16.53 23.32 36.21
C ILE A 484 -17.85 23.50 35.47
N ALA A 485 -18.96 23.68 36.18
CA ALA A 485 -20.26 23.89 35.55
C ALA A 485 -20.27 25.18 34.71
N ASP A 486 -19.69 26.26 35.21
CA ASP A 486 -19.52 27.54 34.50
C ASP A 486 -18.53 27.43 33.34
N TYR A 487 -17.44 26.67 33.49
CA TYR A 487 -16.50 26.43 32.42
C TYR A 487 -17.11 25.57 31.29
N ILE A 488 -17.86 24.52 31.64
CA ILE A 488 -18.56 23.64 30.68
C ILE A 488 -19.73 24.37 30.01
N SER A 489 -20.46 25.23 30.73
CA SER A 489 -21.49 26.06 30.13
C SER A 489 -20.86 27.05 29.15
N ASN A 490 -19.78 27.74 29.54
CA ASN A 490 -19.08 28.65 28.63
C ASN A 490 -18.45 27.91 27.43
N LEU A 491 -17.93 26.69 27.59
CA LEU A 491 -17.43 25.87 26.46
C LEU A 491 -18.55 25.40 25.51
N LYS A 492 -19.77 25.24 26.01
CA LYS A 492 -20.94 24.90 25.18
C LYS A 492 -21.57 26.13 24.51
N PHE A 493 -21.27 27.34 24.99
CA PHE A 493 -21.98 28.55 24.58
C PHE A 493 -21.09 29.71 24.11
N GLU A 494 -19.76 29.63 24.16
CA GLU A 494 -18.90 30.64 23.53
C GLU A 494 -18.53 30.27 22.09
N LYS A 495 -19.14 31.05 21.18
CA LYS A 495 -18.91 31.14 19.73
C LYS A 495 -19.39 29.94 18.94
N ASP A 496 -20.70 29.84 18.84
CA ASP A 496 -21.28 29.89 17.51
C ASP A 496 -22.37 30.96 17.48
N VAL A 497 -22.51 31.53 16.28
CA VAL A 497 -23.64 32.30 15.80
C VAL A 497 -24.94 31.76 16.38
N LEU A 498 -25.94 32.62 16.54
CA LEU A 498 -27.35 32.26 16.70
C LEU A 498 -27.78 31.27 15.60
N GLU A 499 -27.40 30.01 15.72
CA GLU A 499 -28.12 28.89 15.16
C GLU A 499 -29.10 28.47 16.27
N PRO A 500 -30.41 28.57 16.01
CA PRO A 500 -31.40 28.11 16.96
C PRO A 500 -31.18 26.61 17.17
N ALA A 501 -30.73 26.27 18.37
CA ALA A 501 -30.66 24.90 18.86
C ALA A 501 -32.02 24.22 18.69
N LEU A 502 -31.99 22.99 18.15
CA LEU A 502 -33.10 22.04 18.16
C LEU A 502 -34.41 22.59 17.55
N ILE A 503 -34.58 22.43 16.23
CA ILE A 503 -35.92 22.14 15.70
C ILE A 503 -36.25 20.72 16.14
N VAL A 504 -36.63 20.56 17.41
CA VAL A 504 -37.75 19.67 17.71
C VAL A 504 -38.93 20.40 17.13
N GLU A 505 -39.51 19.87 16.07
CA GLU A 505 -40.81 20.30 15.54
C GLU A 505 -41.85 20.16 16.66
N HIS A 506 -41.85 21.08 17.63
CA HIS A 506 -43.09 21.55 18.17
C HIS A 506 -43.66 22.40 17.05
N GLU A 507 -44.60 21.82 16.29
CA GLU A 507 -45.55 22.62 15.54
C GLU A 507 -46.03 23.71 16.50
N ILE A 508 -45.54 24.94 16.31
CA ILE A 508 -46.19 26.12 16.87
C ILE A 508 -47.48 26.19 16.07
N VAL A 509 -48.49 25.48 16.56
CA VAL A 509 -49.86 25.60 16.09
C VAL A 509 -50.25 27.03 16.41
N ASP A 510 -50.27 27.89 15.39
CA ASP A 510 -50.88 29.20 15.46
C ASP A 510 -52.34 28.98 15.91
N PRO A 511 -52.74 29.44 17.11
CA PRO A 511 -54.07 29.15 17.67
C PRO A 511 -55.21 29.74 16.81
N ASN A 512 -54.90 30.57 15.81
CA ASN A 512 -55.87 31.11 14.87
C ASN A 512 -56.02 30.30 13.57
N VAL A 513 -55.21 29.27 13.33
CA VAL A 513 -55.29 28.44 12.12
C VAL A 513 -55.81 27.05 12.48
N LEU A 514 -57.02 26.73 12.02
CA LEU A 514 -57.67 25.44 12.24
C LEU A 514 -56.80 24.29 11.70
N THR A 515 -56.40 23.37 12.58
CA THR A 515 -55.64 22.18 12.16
C THR A 515 -56.53 21.20 11.40
N ARG A 516 -55.92 20.31 10.59
CA ARG A 516 -56.65 19.28 9.83
C ARG A 516 -57.51 18.37 10.71
N SER A 517 -57.09 18.13 11.96
CA SER A 517 -57.87 17.43 12.98
C SER A 517 -59.11 18.21 13.41
N ASP A 518 -59.00 19.53 13.58
CA ASP A 518 -60.12 20.40 13.94
C ASP A 518 -61.14 20.50 12.81
N VAL A 519 -60.66 20.64 11.57
CA VAL A 519 -61.51 20.61 10.37
C VAL A 519 -62.24 19.27 10.24
N LYS A 520 -61.55 18.14 10.51
CA LYS A 520 -62.18 16.80 10.53
C LYS A 520 -63.20 16.65 11.66
N ASN A 521 -62.95 17.22 12.83
CA ASN A 521 -63.89 17.18 13.95
C ASN A 521 -65.11 18.07 13.72
N GLN A 522 -64.93 19.25 13.11
CA GLN A 522 -66.05 20.10 12.69
C GLN A 522 -66.88 19.45 11.58
N SER A 523 -66.24 18.89 10.55
CA SER A 523 -66.97 18.19 9.48
C SER A 523 -67.69 16.94 10.01
N ARG A 524 -67.09 16.19 10.95
CA ARG A 524 -67.79 15.12 11.67
C ARG A 524 -69.00 15.63 12.45
N LYS A 525 -68.87 16.73 13.20
CA LYS A 525 -69.99 17.35 13.93
C LYS A 525 -71.11 17.85 13.01
N VAL A 526 -70.78 18.39 11.83
CA VAL A 526 -71.76 18.81 10.81
C VAL A 526 -72.50 17.61 10.23
N VAL A 527 -71.79 16.52 9.93
CA VAL A 527 -72.41 15.27 9.47
C VAL A 527 -73.31 14.66 10.54
N GLU A 528 -72.86 14.62 11.80
CA GLU A 528 -73.65 14.14 12.94
C GLU A 528 -74.86 15.04 13.25
N ALA A 529 -74.78 16.35 12.99
CA ALA A 529 -75.91 17.27 13.13
C ALA A 529 -76.94 17.10 12.01
N ASN A 530 -76.49 16.88 10.76
CA ASN A 530 -77.38 16.61 9.64
C ASN A 530 -78.05 15.23 9.73
N LEU A 531 -77.37 14.23 10.29
CA LEU A 531 -77.95 12.91 10.58
C LEU A 531 -78.97 12.91 11.73
N LYS A 532 -79.10 14.01 12.47
CA LYS A 532 -80.11 14.19 13.54
C LYS A 532 -81.32 15.03 13.09
N LEU A 533 -81.31 15.52 11.84
CA LEU A 533 -82.39 16.33 11.26
C LEU A 533 -83.19 15.59 10.18
N ASP A 534 -82.90 14.30 9.96
CA ASP A 534 -83.85 13.29 9.45
C ASP A 534 -84.31 12.43 10.64
#